data_AF-A0AAE3Y0G2-F1
#
_entry.id   AF-A0AAE3Y0G2-F1
#
_cell.length_a   1.000
_cell.length_b   1.000
_cell.length_c   1.000
_cell.angle_alpha   90.00
_cell.angle_beta   90.00
_cell.angle_gamma   90.00
#
_symmetry.space_group_name_H-M   'P 1'
#
loop_
_entity.id
_entity.type
_entity.pdbx_description
1 polymer ?
#
loop_
_entity_poly.entity_id
_entity_poly.type
_entity_poly.pdbx_seq_one_letter_code
_entity_poly.pdbx_strand_id
1 'polypeptide(L)' 'YLMLAGNLVAGWQLARSLIIAQDLASHNVDVDFMQAKIATARFYAEHILAKAPGLRDSIVDGAESVTALALDAF' A
#
# COMPACT_ATOMS: atom_id res chain seq x y z
N TYR A 1 9.40 3.83 9.06
CA TYR A 1 10.11 3.52 7.80
C TYR A 1 9.77 2.13 7.24
N LEU A 2 9.96 1.02 7.97
CA LEU A 2 9.74 -0.34 7.45
C LEU A 2 8.35 -0.57 6.84
N MET A 3 7.29 -0.12 7.53
CA MET A 3 5.91 -0.22 7.03
C MET A 3 5.67 0.59 5.75
N LEU A 4 6.29 1.78 5.63
CA LEU A 4 6.18 2.61 4.43
C LEU A 4 6.80 1.88 3.23
N ALA A 5 8.01 1.37 3.38
CA ALA A 5 8.71 0.63 2.32
C ALA A 5 7.93 -0.64 1.91
N GLY A 6 7.44 -1.39 2.90
CA GLY A 6 6.62 -2.59 2.67
C GLY A 6 5.36 -2.29 1.86
N ASN A 7 4.60 -1.26 2.26
CA ASN A 7 3.36 -0.88 1.57
C ASN A 7 3.62 -0.42 0.14
N LEU A 8 4.68 0.37 -0.08
CA LEU A 8 5.03 0.88 -1.39
C LEU A 8 5.41 -0.26 -2.35
N VAL A 9 6.33 -1.15 -1.94
CA VAL A 9 6.83 -2.22 -2.81
C VAL A 9 5.73 -3.26 -3.10
N ALA A 10 4.93 -3.63 -2.10
CA ALA A 10 3.80 -4.54 -2.30
C ALA A 10 2.75 -3.93 -3.24
N GLY A 11 2.40 -2.65 -3.06
CA GLY A 11 1.49 -1.93 -3.95
C GLY A 11 2.00 -1.90 -5.40
N TRP A 12 3.30 -1.65 -5.59
CA TRP A 12 3.92 -1.68 -6.92
C TRP A 12 3.84 -3.06 -7.58
N GLN A 13 4.15 -4.14 -6.85
CA GLN A 13 4.05 -5.49 -7.41
C GLN A 13 2.61 -5.89 -7.72
N LEU A 14 1.65 -5.47 -6.89
CA LEU A 14 0.22 -5.70 -7.15
C LEU A 14 -0.27 -4.93 -8.38
N ALA A 15 0.19 -3.70 -8.60
CA ALA A 15 -0.13 -2.96 -9.83
C ALA A 15 0.42 -3.66 -11.08
N ARG A 16 1.63 -4.25 -11.01
CA ARG A 16 2.17 -5.06 -12.11
C ARG A 16 1.32 -6.33 -12.35
N SER A 17 0.92 -7.01 -11.27
CA SER A 17 0.04 -8.17 -11.35
C SER A 17 -1.33 -7.80 -11.93
N LEU A 18 -1.85 -6.62 -11.61
CA LEU A 18 -3.13 -6.11 -12.11
C LEU A 18 -3.11 -5.97 -13.63
N ILE A 19 -2.06 -5.39 -14.20
CA ILE A 19 -1.91 -5.20 -15.65
C ILE A 19 -2.00 -6.54 -16.39
N ILE A 20 -1.26 -7.55 -15.92
CA ILE A 20 -1.30 -8.88 -16.53
C ILE A 20 -2.64 -9.57 -16.30
N ALA A 21 -3.26 -9.41 -15.14
CA ALA A 21 -4.56 -10.01 -14.87
C ALA A 21 -5.67 -9.44 -15.75
N GLN A 22 -5.64 -8.13 -16.02
CA GLN A 22 -6.57 -7.49 -16.95
C GLN A 22 -6.39 -8.01 -18.39
N ASP A 23 -5.13 -8.17 -18.83
CA ASP A 23 -4.82 -8.72 -20.15
C ASP A 23 -5.32 -10.17 -20.28
N LEU A 24 -4.98 -11.05 -19.34
CA LEU A 24 -5.39 -12.46 -19.37
C LEU A 24 -6.91 -12.64 -19.25
N ALA A 25 -7.57 -11.83 -18.43
CA ALA A 25 -9.04 -11.83 -18.35
C ALA A 25 -9.68 -11.46 -19.69
N SER A 26 -9.11 -10.49 -20.43
CA SER A 26 -9.61 -10.10 -21.75
C SER A 26 -9.49 -11.22 -22.80
N HIS A 27 -8.55 -12.16 -22.58
CA HIS A 27 -8.36 -13.36 -23.39
C HIS A 27 -9.11 -14.60 -22.85
N ASN A 28 -10.01 -14.44 -21.88
CA ASN A 28 -10.77 -15.51 -21.23
C ASN A 28 -9.91 -16.60 -20.54
N VAL A 29 -8.69 -16.26 -20.11
CA VAL A 29 -7.82 -17.18 -19.40
C VAL A 29 -8.08 -17.08 -17.89
N ASP A 30 -8.53 -18.17 -17.28
CA ASP A 30 -8.75 -18.31 -15.82
C ASP A 30 -9.48 -17.09 -15.20
N VAL A 31 -10.63 -16.76 -15.79
CA VAL A 31 -11.31 -15.47 -15.57
C VAL A 31 -11.58 -15.21 -14.09
N ASP A 32 -12.08 -16.20 -13.35
CA ASP A 32 -12.41 -16.03 -11.93
C ASP A 32 -11.16 -15.70 -11.09
N PHE A 33 -10.03 -16.37 -11.36
CA PHE A 33 -8.76 -16.08 -10.70
C PHE A 33 -8.22 -14.70 -11.08
N MET A 34 -8.33 -14.31 -12.36
CA MET A 34 -7.91 -12.98 -12.81
C MET A 34 -8.76 -11.87 -12.20
N GLN A 35 -10.07 -12.05 -12.09
CA GLN A 35 -10.97 -11.11 -11.41
C GLN A 35 -10.63 -10.98 -9.92
N ALA A 36 -10.31 -12.10 -9.24
CA ALA A 36 -9.84 -12.07 -7.86
C ALA A 36 -8.53 -11.28 -7.70
N LYS A 37 -7.58 -11.44 -8.64
CA LYS A 37 -6.32 -10.66 -8.67
C LYS A 37 -6.58 -9.16 -8.87
N ILE A 38 -7.47 -8.81 -9.80
CA ILE A 38 -7.86 -7.42 -10.07
C ILE A 38 -8.47 -6.79 -8.81
N ALA A 39 -9.44 -7.47 -8.20
CA ALA A 39 -10.09 -6.99 -6.98
C ALA A 39 -9.09 -6.80 -5.83
N THR A 40 -8.18 -7.76 -5.63
CA THR A 40 -7.15 -7.70 -4.59
C THR A 40 -6.20 -6.51 -4.78
N ALA A 41 -5.74 -6.28 -6.00
CA ALA A 41 -4.83 -5.18 -6.30
C ALA A 41 -5.50 -3.81 -6.07
N ARG A 42 -6.76 -3.67 -6.46
CA ARG A 42 -7.55 -2.45 -6.20
C ARG A 42 -7.78 -2.20 -4.72
N PHE A 43 -8.21 -3.22 -3.98
CA PHE A 43 -8.38 -3.13 -2.54
C PHE A 43 -7.09 -2.65 -1.87
N TYR A 44 -5.95 -3.25 -2.23
CA TYR A 44 -4.67 -2.85 -1.66
C TYR A 44 -4.32 -1.39 -1.97
N ALA A 45 -4.53 -0.94 -3.21
CA ALA A 45 -4.28 0.44 -3.61
C ALA A 45 -5.13 1.44 -2.80
N GLU A 46 -6.43 1.15 -2.69
CA GLU A 46 -7.41 2.03 -2.07
C GLU A 46 -7.33 2.05 -0.54
N HIS A 47 -6.96 0.94 0.10
CA HIS A 47 -7.07 0.78 1.56
C HIS A 47 -5.73 0.69 2.28
N ILE A 48 -4.68 0.20 1.62
CA ILE A 48 -3.38 -0.05 2.25
C ILE A 48 -2.33 0.95 1.74
N LEU A 49 -2.17 1.05 0.42
CA LEU A 49 -1.22 1.98 -0.20
C LEU A 49 -1.60 3.45 0.07
N ALA A 50 -2.90 3.75 0.19
CA ALA A 50 -3.40 5.07 0.58
C ALA A 50 -2.80 5.61 1.90
N LYS A 51 -2.27 4.74 2.77
CA LYS A 51 -1.60 5.13 4.03
C LYS A 51 -0.16 5.62 3.82
N ALA A 52 0.45 5.36 2.66
CA ALA A 52 1.86 5.65 2.42
C ALA A 52 2.22 7.15 2.60
N PRO A 53 1.44 8.13 2.10
CA PRO A 53 1.72 9.54 2.35
C PRO A 53 1.72 9.86 3.85
N GLY A 54 0.70 9.42 4.60
CA GLY A 54 0.64 9.65 6.05
C GLY A 54 1.79 9.01 6.83
N LEU A 55 2.23 7.81 6.42
CA LEU A 55 3.43 7.18 6.98
C LEU A 55 4.70 7.99 6.68
N ARG A 56 4.81 8.59 5.49
CA ARG A 56 5.94 9.46 5.12
C ARG A 56 5.94 10.73 5.96
N ASP A 57 4.80 11.41 6.09
CA ASP A 57 4.68 12.63 6.87
C ASP A 57 5.01 12.38 8.35
N SER A 58 4.51 11.29 8.93
CA SER A 58 4.87 10.91 10.30
C SER A 58 6.37 10.68 10.51
N ILE A 59 7.11 10.28 9.48
CA ILE A 59 8.57 10.05 9.56
C ILE A 59 9.33 11.36 9.38
N VAL A 60 8.92 12.20 8.42
CA VAL A 60 9.66 13.41 8.04
C VAL A 60 9.34 14.57 8.99
N ASP A 61 8.07 14.72 9.36
CA ASP A 61 7.53 15.90 10.01
C ASP A 61 7.06 15.63 11.45
N GLY A 62 7.09 14.37 11.91
CA GLY A 62 6.51 13.95 13.20
C GLY A 62 7.42 14.08 14.44
N ALA A 63 8.68 14.50 14.29
CA ALA A 63 9.66 14.46 15.39
C ALA A 63 9.29 15.38 16.57
N GLU A 64 8.77 16.58 16.27
CA GLU A 64 8.47 17.60 17.28
C GLU A 64 7.49 17.09 18.34
N SER A 65 6.40 16.44 17.92
CA SER A 65 5.36 15.94 18.83
C SER A 65 5.84 14.78 19.70
N VAL A 66 6.75 13.95 19.20
CA VAL A 66 7.34 12.83 19.96
C VAL A 66 8.24 13.35 21.08
N THR A 67 8.92 14.47 20.87
CA THR A 67 9.86 15.05 21.85
C THR A 67 9.25 16.16 22.71
N ALA A 68 7.96 16.47 22.53
CA ALA A 68 7.31 17.59 23.19
C ALA A 68 7.04 17.36 24.70
N LEU A 69 6.89 16.09 25.12
CA LEU A 69 6.64 15.76 26.53
C LEU A 69 7.96 15.61 27.29
N ALA A 70 8.07 16.30 28.42
CA ALA A 70 9.20 16.17 29.33
C ALA A 70 9.25 14.76 29.94
N LEU A 71 10.45 14.23 30.16
CA LEU A 71 10.66 12.85 30.63
C LEU A 71 10.00 12.55 31.98
N ASP A 72 9.89 13.55 32.85
CA ASP A 72 9.26 13.48 34.16
C ASP A 72 7.72 13.55 34.13
N ALA A 73 7.14 13.79 32.94
CA ALA A 73 5.70 13.84 32.72
C ALA A 73 5.13 12.56 32.06
N PHE A 74 5.95 11.52 31.88
CA PHE A 74 5.54 10.16 31.50
C PHE A 74 5.28 9.29 32.73
#